data_AF-A0A1I3ING6-F1
#
_entry.id   AF-A0A1I3ING6-F1
#
_cell.length_a   1.000
_cell.length_b   1.000
_cell.length_c   1.000
_cell.angle_alpha   90.00
_cell.angle_beta   90.00
_cell.angle_gamma   90.00
#
_symmetry.space_group_name_H-M   'P 1'
#
loop_
_entity.id
_entity.type
_entity.pdbx_description
1 polymer ?
#
loop_
_entity_poly.entity_id
_entity_poly.type
_entity_poly.pdbx_seq_one_letter_code
_entity_poly.pdbx_strand_id
1 'polypeptide(L)'
;MAFTYRETQIVKGMLDRGDKQHDIASYFGVNGGRVAEVSTGKCDYPNAQPFPEAKLPPPGSYVGAKTVFEIKEVLLEARELIEEAGNPEGDGAVAIDAIDTAIEKLD
;
A
#
# COMPACT_ATOMS: atom_id res chain seq x y z
N MET A 1 -14.09 -2.15 14.01
CA MET A 1 -12.73 -2.65 14.34
C MET A 1 -11.83 -2.22 13.19
N ALA A 2 -10.93 -1.28 13.43
CA ALA A 2 -10.19 -0.60 12.35
C ALA A 2 -8.79 -1.15 12.10
N PHE A 3 -8.16 -1.65 13.16
CA PHE A 3 -6.87 -2.33 13.12
C PHE A 3 -6.95 -3.56 13.99
N THR A 4 -6.31 -4.64 13.56
CA THR A 4 -5.99 -5.81 14.39
C THR A 4 -4.94 -5.44 15.45
N TYR A 5 -4.71 -6.33 16.42
CA TYR A 5 -3.65 -6.14 17.41
C TYR A 5 -2.29 -5.90 16.73
N ARG A 6 -1.95 -6.72 15.72
CA ARG A 6 -0.68 -6.64 15.01
C ARG A 6 -0.54 -5.35 14.19
N GLU A 7 -1.58 -4.94 13.48
CA GLU A 7 -1.58 -3.66 12.76
C GLU A 7 -1.43 -2.49 13.74
N THR A 8 -2.07 -2.54 14.91
CA THR A 8 -1.90 -1.51 15.93
C THR A 8 -0.45 -1.42 16.42
N GLN A 9 0.27 -2.54 16.55
CA GLN A 9 1.70 -2.53 16.86
C GLN A 9 2.53 -1.86 15.77
N ILE A 10 2.21 -2.15 14.50
CA ILE A 10 2.91 -1.56 13.34
C ILE A 10 2.64 -0.05 13.29
N VAL A 11 1.37 0.38 13.38
CA VAL A 11 0.99 1.80 13.42
C VAL A 11 1.73 2.53 14.55
N LYS A 12 1.78 1.96 15.75
CA LYS A 12 2.55 2.54 16.87
C LYS A 12 4.03 2.63 16.58
N GLY A 13 4.64 1.58 16.02
CA GLY A 13 6.05 1.64 15.63
C GLY A 13 6.33 2.68 14.54
N MET A 14 5.43 2.85 13.57
CA MET A 14 5.53 3.89 12.55
C MET A 14 5.41 5.30 13.16
N LEU A 15 4.48 5.49 14.11
CA LEU A 15 4.36 6.75 14.86
C LEU A 15 5.63 7.04 15.68
N ASP A 16 6.18 6.03 16.37
CA ASP A 16 7.41 6.16 17.16
C ASP A 16 8.64 6.47 16.29
N ARG A 17 8.69 5.94 15.07
CA ARG A 17 9.71 6.29 14.06
C ARG A 17 9.59 7.74 13.56
N GLY A 18 8.42 8.36 13.73
CA GLY A 18 8.14 9.73 13.31
C GLY A 18 7.43 9.84 11.95
N ASP A 19 6.85 8.75 11.45
CA ASP A 19 6.08 8.75 10.21
C ASP A 19 4.83 9.64 10.36
N LYS A 20 4.45 10.33 9.28
CA LYS A 20 3.27 11.20 9.30
C LYS A 20 1.99 10.36 9.32
N GLN A 21 1.01 10.75 10.11
CA GLN A 21 -0.24 10.00 10.25
C GLN A 21 -0.98 9.80 8.92
N HIS A 22 -0.92 10.75 7.98
CA HIS A 22 -1.52 10.59 6.66
C HIS A 22 -0.77 9.55 5.80
N ASP A 23 0.56 9.48 5.90
CA ASP A 23 1.35 8.46 5.20
C ASP A 23 1.00 7.08 5.77
N ILE A 24 0.93 6.93 7.10
CA ILE A 24 0.51 5.69 7.76
C ILE A 24 -0.90 5.28 7.29
N ALA A 25 -1.83 6.24 7.22
CA ALA A 25 -3.20 5.98 6.77
C ALA A 25 -3.24 5.51 5.31
N SER A 26 -2.43 6.11 4.43
CA SER A 26 -2.27 5.69 3.04
C SER A 26 -1.72 4.28 2.93
N TYR A 27 -0.72 3.91 3.74
CA TYR A 27 -0.15 2.55 3.74
C TYR A 27 -1.19 1.47 4.05
N PHE A 28 -2.06 1.71 5.03
CA PHE A 28 -3.10 0.76 5.42
C PHE A 28 -4.41 0.90 4.62
N GLY A 29 -4.52 1.90 3.73
CA GLY A 29 -5.77 2.15 2.99
C GLY A 29 -6.95 2.55 3.89
N VAL A 30 -6.70 3.25 5.01
CA VAL A 30 -7.73 3.61 6.00
C VAL A 30 -7.92 5.12 6.14
N ASN A 31 -9.01 5.52 6.80
CA ASN A 31 -9.23 6.92 7.18
C ASN A 31 -8.19 7.38 8.23
N GLY A 32 -7.61 8.57 8.05
CA GLY A 32 -6.60 9.14 8.95
C GLY A 32 -7.04 9.26 10.42
N GLY A 33 -8.35 9.41 10.69
CA GLY A 33 -8.88 9.38 12.05
C GLY A 33 -8.61 8.08 12.80
N ARG A 34 -8.46 6.96 12.09
CA ARG A 34 -8.11 5.65 12.68
C ARG A 34 -6.68 5.63 13.20
N VAL A 35 -5.76 6.26 12.48
CA VAL A 35 -4.38 6.45 12.95
C VAL A 35 -4.35 7.41 14.15
N ALA A 36 -5.17 8.47 14.13
CA ALA A 36 -5.29 9.40 15.26
C ALA A 36 -5.85 8.72 16.53
N GLU A 37 -6.82 7.81 16.40
CA GLU A 37 -7.31 6.97 17.50
C GLU A 37 -6.18 6.14 18.13
N VAL A 38 -5.32 5.52 17.30
CA VAL A 38 -4.14 4.78 17.81
C VAL A 38 -3.15 5.73 18.49
N SER A 39 -2.83 6.87 17.87
CA SER A 39 -1.90 7.87 18.41
C SER A 39 -2.35 8.46 19.75
N THR A 40 -3.66 8.58 19.97
CA THR A 40 -4.23 9.13 21.21
C THR A 40 -4.59 8.05 22.25
N GLY A 41 -4.33 6.78 21.95
CA GLY A 41 -4.70 5.65 22.82
C GLY A 41 -6.19 5.34 22.87
N LYS A 42 -7.01 5.94 22.00
CA LYS A 42 -8.46 5.71 21.88
C LYS A 42 -8.78 4.61 20.86
N CYS A 43 -8.06 3.51 20.91
CA CYS A 43 -8.22 2.37 19.99
C CYS A 43 -8.50 1.08 20.77
N ASP A 44 -8.80 0.00 20.04
CA ASP A 44 -9.12 -1.31 20.63
C ASP A 44 -7.92 -1.93 21.40
N TYR A 45 -6.69 -1.57 21.04
CA TYR A 45 -5.45 -2.13 21.60
C TYR A 45 -4.50 -1.06 22.15
N PRO A 46 -4.90 -0.30 23.19
CA PRO A 46 -4.12 0.83 23.71
C PRO A 46 -2.79 0.39 24.33
N ASN A 47 -2.69 -0.85 24.79
CA ASN A 47 -1.49 -1.42 25.42
C ASN A 47 -0.60 -2.23 24.46
N ALA A 48 -0.98 -2.35 23.18
CA ALA A 48 -0.15 -3.00 22.16
C ALA A 48 1.23 -2.35 22.11
N GLN A 49 2.29 -3.16 22.21
CA GLN A 49 3.67 -2.66 22.18
C GLN A 49 4.06 -2.33 20.73
N PRO A 50 4.75 -1.20 20.49
CA PRO A 50 5.18 -0.80 19.16
C PRO A 50 6.07 -1.88 18.53
N PHE A 51 5.89 -2.12 17.24
CA PHE A 51 6.71 -3.05 16.50
C PHE A 51 8.13 -2.45 16.30
N PRO A 52 9.20 -3.25 16.39
CA PRO A 52 10.56 -2.74 16.26
C PRO A 52 10.80 -2.20 14.85
N GLU A 53 11.58 -1.11 14.76
CA GLU A 53 11.84 -0.39 13.50
C GLU A 53 12.29 -1.30 12.36
N ALA A 54 13.17 -2.27 12.64
CA ALA A 54 13.69 -3.23 11.65
C ALA A 54 12.62 -4.15 11.02
N LYS A 55 11.39 -4.16 11.55
CA LYS A 55 10.26 -4.94 11.05
C LYS A 55 9.09 -4.09 10.59
N LEU A 56 9.25 -2.77 10.57
CA LEU A 56 8.25 -1.86 10.01
C LEU A 56 8.36 -1.84 8.49
N PRO A 57 7.28 -1.48 7.77
CA PRO A 57 7.38 -1.12 6.37
C PRO A 57 8.38 0.03 6.17
N PRO A 58 8.99 0.16 4.97
CA PRO A 58 9.87 1.29 4.65
C PRO A 58 9.17 2.62 4.90
N PRO A 59 9.85 3.66 5.40
CA PRO A 59 9.23 4.97 5.63
C PRO A 59 8.70 5.55 4.31
N GLY A 60 7.53 6.20 4.37
CA GLY A 60 6.88 6.82 3.22
C GLY A 60 7.63 8.04 2.67
N SER A 61 7.02 8.81 1.76
CA SER A 61 5.58 8.81 1.44
C SER A 61 5.09 7.57 0.71
N TYR A 62 3.94 7.06 1.13
CA TYR A 62 3.27 5.95 0.46
C TYR A 62 2.35 6.48 -0.64
N VAL A 63 2.23 5.71 -1.73
CA VAL A 63 1.36 6.08 -2.85
C VAL A 63 -0.10 6.15 -2.37
N GLY A 64 -0.79 7.23 -2.74
CA GLY A 64 -2.21 7.38 -2.46
C GLY A 64 -3.07 6.69 -3.53
N ALA A 65 -4.37 6.51 -3.24
CA ALA A 65 -5.32 5.85 -4.14
C ALA A 65 -5.32 6.45 -5.57
N LYS A 66 -5.23 7.78 -5.71
CA LYS A 66 -5.14 8.45 -7.02
C LYS A 66 -3.94 7.95 -7.83
N THR A 67 -2.77 7.84 -7.20
CA THR A 67 -1.55 7.36 -7.85
C THR A 67 -1.68 5.88 -8.24
N VAL A 68 -2.35 5.07 -7.42
CA VAL A 68 -2.65 3.68 -7.77
C VAL A 68 -3.53 3.59 -9.02
N PHE A 69 -4.58 4.42 -9.12
CA PHE A 69 -5.41 4.53 -10.33
C PHE A 69 -4.59 4.96 -11.56
N GLU A 70 -3.76 6.00 -11.44
CA GLU A 70 -2.89 6.46 -12.54
C GLU A 70 -1.91 5.37 -13.00
N ILE A 71 -1.31 4.63 -12.08
CA ILE A 71 -0.44 3.50 -12.42
C ILE A 71 -1.23 2.42 -13.15
N LYS A 72 -2.45 2.10 -12.69
CA LYS A 72 -3.31 1.10 -13.33
C LYS A 72 -3.68 1.50 -14.76
N GLU A 73 -4.05 2.77 -14.99
CA GLU A 73 -4.33 3.29 -16.33
C GLU A 73 -3.12 3.14 -17.27
N VAL A 74 -1.92 3.52 -16.80
CA VAL A 74 -0.68 3.38 -17.58
C VAL A 74 -0.35 1.92 -17.90
N LEU A 75 -0.58 1.00 -16.95
CA LEU A 75 -0.36 -0.43 -17.17
C LEU A 75 -1.34 -1.02 -18.20
N LEU A 76 -2.61 -0.62 -18.16
CA LEU A 76 -3.61 -1.03 -19.14
C LEU A 76 -3.25 -0.51 -20.54
N GLU A 77 -2.85 0.76 -20.67
CA GLU A 77 -2.39 1.33 -21.94
C GLU A 77 -1.15 0.59 -22.48
N ALA A 78 -0.17 0.30 -21.62
CA ALA A 78 1.01 -0.46 -22.01
C ALA A 78 0.66 -1.88 -22.51
N ARG A 79 -0.32 -2.53 -21.88
CA ARG A 79 -0.81 -3.86 -22.29
C ARG A 79 -1.44 -3.81 -23.68
N GLU A 80 -2.33 -2.84 -23.93
CA GLU A 80 -2.98 -2.65 -25.24
C GLU A 80 -1.96 -2.40 -26.36
N LEU A 81 -0.96 -1.55 -26.11
CA LEU A 81 0.10 -1.27 -27.08
C LEU A 81 0.92 -2.51 -27.45
N ILE A 82 1.17 -3.42 -26.50
CA ILE A 82 1.88 -4.67 -26.76
C ILE A 82 1.02 -5.64 -27.58
N GLU A 83 -0.29 -5.72 -27.30
CA GLU A 83 -1.24 -6.53 -28.07
C GLU A 83 -1.35 -6.03 -29.52
N GLU A 84 -1.46 -4.71 -29.72
CA GLU A 84 -1.54 -4.08 -31.05
C GLU A 84 -0.25 -4.23 -31.87
N ALA A 85 0.92 -4.27 -31.21
CA ALA A 85 2.20 -4.48 -31.86
C ALA A 85 2.35 -5.87 -32.51
N GLY A 86 1.39 -6.79 -32.28
CA GLY A 86 1.25 -8.01 -33.07
C GLY A 86 2.21 -9.14 -32.70
N ASN A 87 2.80 -9.10 -31.49
CA ASN A 87 3.67 -10.16 -30.99
C ASN A 87 3.17 -10.80 -29.68
N PRO A 88 1.96 -11.39 -29.66
CA PRO A 88 1.43 -12.07 -28.47
C PRO A 88 2.16 -13.39 -28.16
N GLU A 89 3.18 -13.78 -28.93
CA GLU A 89 4.01 -14.97 -28.70
C GLU A 89 5.43 -14.57 -28.28
N GLY A 90 6.07 -15.39 -27.43
CA GLY A 90 7.41 -15.11 -26.92
C GLY A 90 7.44 -13.96 -25.90
N ASP A 91 8.32 -12.98 -26.09
CA ASP A 91 8.59 -11.92 -25.12
C ASP A 91 7.38 -11.02 -24.85
N GLY A 92 6.49 -10.82 -25.84
CA GLY A 92 5.27 -10.02 -25.66
C GLY A 92 4.26 -10.69 -24.72
N ALA A 93 4.16 -12.02 -24.77
CA ALA A 93 3.30 -12.78 -23.85
C ALA A 93 3.78 -12.67 -22.40
N VAL A 94 5.10 -12.75 -22.20
CA VAL A 94 5.74 -12.62 -20.88
C VAL A 94 5.54 -11.20 -20.32
N ALA A 95 5.63 -10.18 -21.17
CA ALA A 95 5.38 -8.80 -20.76
C ALA A 95 3.92 -8.57 -20.34
N ILE A 96 2.95 -9.11 -21.10
CA ILE A 96 1.52 -9.02 -20.75
C ILE A 96 1.24 -9.72 -19.42
N ASP A 97 1.75 -10.94 -19.21
CA ASP A 97 1.58 -11.69 -17.94
C ASP A 97 2.15 -10.93 -16.73
N ALA A 98 3.31 -10.29 -16.90
CA ALA A 98 3.91 -9.45 -15.87
C ALA A 98 3.07 -8.19 -15.56
N ILE A 99 2.47 -7.58 -16.59
CA ILE A 99 1.57 -6.43 -16.44
C ILE A 99 0.27 -6.85 -15.75
N ASP A 100 -0.34 -7.96 -16.15
CA ASP A 100 -1.57 -8.48 -15.53
C ASP A 100 -1.32 -8.79 -14.05
N THR A 101 -0.19 -9.43 -13.72
CA THR A 101 0.24 -9.65 -12.33
C THR A 101 0.41 -8.34 -11.55
N ALA A 102 0.92 -7.28 -12.19
CA ALA A 102 1.07 -5.97 -11.54
C ALA A 102 -0.30 -5.31 -11.29
N ILE A 103 -1.22 -5.41 -12.24
CA ILE A 103 -2.59 -4.90 -12.13
C ILE A 103 -3.33 -5.61 -10.99
N GLU A 104 -3.24 -6.94 -10.90
CA GLU A 104 -3.85 -7.72 -9.82
C GLU A 104 -3.36 -7.32 -8.42
N LYS A 105 -2.12 -6.86 -8.30
CA LYS A 105 -1.54 -6.39 -7.02
C LYS A 105 -1.95 -4.98 -6.63
N LEU A 106 -2.55 -4.22 -7.55
CA LEU A 106 -3.01 -2.85 -7.32
C LEU A 106 -4.51 -2.79 -6.95
N ASP A 107 -5.23 -3.91 -7.08
CA ASP A 107 -6.62 -4.10 -6.65
C ASP A 107 -6.74 -4.57 -5.18
#